data_AF-A0A2D6GXA1-F1
#
_entry.id   AF-A0A2D6GXA1-F1
#
_cell.length_a   1.000
_cell.length_b   1.000
_cell.length_c   1.000
_cell.angle_alpha   90.00
_cell.angle_beta   90.00
_cell.angle_gamma   90.00
#
_symmetry.space_group_name_H-M   'P 1'
#
loop_
_entity.id
_entity.type
_entity.pdbx_description
1 polymer ?
#
loop_
_entity_poly.entity_id
_entity_poly.type
_entity_poly.pdbx_seq_one_letter_code
_entity_poly.pdbx_strand_id
1 'polypeptide(L)'
;CDANPHIPDGWSVEEHQKGGAFHWNAANVALHLDKGQRNGKWIEGYKLRKALAKQPVLNANVLDYLLAHLHLIPEEWKGKAVFFWGTIYRDRDGSLCVRYLFWDGDRWSSCFDWLDSDWSDNDPAAVSAS
;
A
#
# COMPACT_ATOMS: atom_id res chain seq x y z
N CYS A 1 2.70 5.49 -11.19
CA CYS A 1 3.93 5.08 -11.88
C CYS A 1 3.59 3.96 -12.84
N ASP A 2 4.05 4.02 -14.10
CA ASP A 2 3.66 3.06 -15.16
C ASP A 2 4.64 1.89 -15.34
N ALA A 3 5.77 1.92 -14.65
CA ALA A 3 6.75 0.84 -14.65
C ALA A 3 6.11 -0.48 -14.17
N ASN A 4 6.62 -1.61 -14.64
CA ASN A 4 6.18 -2.89 -14.11
C ASN A 4 6.67 -3.04 -12.65
N PRO A 5 5.82 -3.51 -11.73
CA PRO A 5 6.24 -3.73 -10.36
C PRO A 5 7.25 -4.86 -10.26
N HIS A 6 8.09 -4.81 -9.23
CA HIS A 6 8.87 -5.97 -8.82
C HIS A 6 7.92 -7.11 -8.44
N ILE A 7 8.20 -8.31 -8.94
CA ILE A 7 7.41 -9.52 -8.69
C ILE A 7 8.34 -10.56 -8.05
N PRO A 8 8.03 -11.04 -6.83
CA PRO A 8 8.78 -12.15 -6.23
C PRO A 8 8.74 -13.41 -7.07
N ASP A 9 9.77 -14.25 -6.95
CA ASP A 9 9.86 -15.51 -7.71
C ASP A 9 8.61 -16.38 -7.49
N GLY A 10 8.02 -16.87 -8.58
CA GLY A 10 6.83 -17.72 -8.56
C GLY A 10 5.52 -17.00 -8.23
N TRP A 11 5.54 -15.68 -8.04
CA TRP A 11 4.35 -14.87 -7.85
C TRP A 11 3.90 -14.24 -9.17
N SER A 12 2.69 -13.67 -9.17
CA SER A 12 2.20 -12.86 -10.29
C SER A 12 1.52 -11.58 -9.79
N VAL A 13 1.21 -10.70 -10.73
CA VAL A 13 0.48 -9.45 -10.47
C VAL A 13 -0.96 -9.66 -10.95
N GLU A 14 -1.89 -9.57 -10.02
CA GLU A 14 -3.32 -9.63 -10.29
C GLU A 14 -3.85 -8.30 -10.81
N GLU A 15 -3.38 -7.21 -10.21
CA GLU A 15 -3.79 -5.84 -10.56
C GLU A 15 -2.62 -4.89 -10.38
N HIS A 16 -2.45 -3.96 -11.32
CA HIS A 16 -1.50 -2.87 -11.17
C HIS A 16 -2.08 -1.59 -11.79
N GLN A 17 -2.41 -0.64 -10.93
CA GLN A 17 -2.95 0.66 -11.33
C GLN A 17 -1.81 1.55 -11.81
N LYS A 18 -1.78 1.73 -13.14
CA LYS A 18 -0.91 2.69 -13.82
C LYS A 18 -1.48 4.10 -13.68
N GLY A 19 -0.59 5.07 -13.54
CA GLY A 19 -0.96 6.43 -13.14
C GLY A 19 -0.04 7.50 -13.72
N GLY A 20 0.67 7.18 -14.81
CA GLY A 20 1.66 8.05 -15.41
C GLY A 20 2.98 8.10 -14.65
N ALA A 21 3.82 9.05 -15.07
CA ALA A 21 4.98 9.48 -14.31
C ALA A 21 4.51 10.06 -12.98
N PHE A 22 4.99 9.49 -11.87
CA PHE A 22 4.67 9.95 -10.53
C PHE A 22 5.90 10.64 -9.96
N HIS A 23 5.81 11.96 -9.73
CA HIS A 23 6.84 12.71 -9.03
C HIS A 23 6.50 12.74 -7.55
N TRP A 24 7.36 12.15 -6.73
CA TRP A 24 7.13 12.08 -5.30
C TRP A 24 7.11 13.49 -4.68
N ASN A 25 6.04 13.76 -3.93
CA ASN A 25 5.96 14.87 -2.98
C ASN A 25 5.04 14.40 -1.85
N ALA A 26 5.56 14.38 -0.62
CA ALA A 26 4.79 13.96 0.55
C ALA A 26 3.49 14.77 0.74
N ALA A 27 3.48 16.05 0.35
CA ALA A 27 2.29 16.90 0.44
C ALA A 27 1.15 16.47 -0.52
N ASN A 28 1.46 15.70 -1.56
CA ASN A 28 0.51 15.20 -2.54
C ASN A 28 0.03 13.77 -2.20
N VAL A 29 0.32 13.28 -1.00
CA VAL A 29 -0.05 11.93 -0.55
C VAL A 29 -0.83 12.04 0.75
N ALA A 30 -1.96 11.35 0.80
CA ALA A 30 -2.76 11.21 2.01
C ALA A 30 -2.80 9.75 2.46
N LEU A 31 -2.88 9.55 3.78
CA LEU A 31 -3.18 8.27 4.40
C LEU A 31 -4.68 8.13 4.58
N HIS A 32 -5.32 7.40 3.66
CA HIS A 32 -6.76 7.20 3.63
C HIS A 32 -7.18 6.03 4.53
N LEU A 33 -8.23 6.27 5.33
CA LEU A 33 -8.94 5.23 6.08
C LEU A 33 -10.39 5.13 5.60
N ASP A 34 -10.79 3.93 5.18
CA ASP A 34 -12.21 3.63 4.92
C ASP A 34 -13.02 3.76 6.22
N LYS A 35 -14.31 4.06 6.10
CA LYS A 35 -15.21 4.13 7.26
C LYS A 35 -15.24 2.84 8.08
N GLY A 36 -14.94 1.69 7.47
CA GLY A 36 -14.84 0.39 8.11
C GLY A 36 -13.59 0.21 8.98
N GLN A 37 -12.56 1.05 8.82
CA GLN A 37 -11.33 1.03 9.63
C GLN A 37 -11.42 1.96 10.85
N ARG A 38 -12.34 2.92 10.86
CA ARG A 38 -12.36 4.01 11.85
C ARG A 38 -13.00 3.57 13.17
N ASN A 39 -12.59 4.22 14.25
CA ASN A 39 -13.12 4.04 15.61
C ASN A 39 -12.86 2.62 16.16
N GLY A 40 -11.63 2.12 16.00
CA GLY A 40 -11.23 0.78 16.46
C GLY A 40 -11.98 -0.35 15.77
N LYS A 41 -12.38 -0.15 14.51
CA LYS A 41 -13.03 -1.17 13.70
C LYS A 41 -12.04 -1.80 12.75
N TRP A 42 -12.40 -2.99 12.30
CA TRP A 42 -11.67 -3.71 11.28
C TRP A 42 -12.53 -3.97 10.05
N ILE A 43 -11.89 -3.98 8.89
CA ILE A 43 -12.49 -4.34 7.62
C ILE A 43 -11.67 -5.42 6.92
N GLU A 44 -12.33 -6.50 6.52
CA GLU A 44 -11.75 -7.57 5.72
C GLU A 44 -11.14 -7.03 4.42
N GLY A 45 -9.95 -7.52 4.04
CA GLY A 45 -9.17 -7.00 2.92
C GLY A 45 -9.87 -6.98 1.57
N TYR A 46 -10.64 -8.02 1.21
CA TYR A 46 -11.40 -8.00 -0.05
C TYR A 46 -12.50 -6.93 -0.05
N LYS A 47 -13.10 -6.64 1.11
CA LYS A 47 -14.07 -5.54 1.24
C LYS A 47 -13.37 -4.19 1.14
N LEU A 48 -12.20 -4.04 1.78
CA LEU A 48 -11.40 -2.83 1.68
C LEU A 48 -10.93 -2.56 0.24
N ARG A 49 -10.42 -3.57 -0.47
CA ARG A 49 -10.07 -3.47 -1.90
C ARG A 49 -11.23 -2.94 -2.73
N LYS A 50 -12.44 -3.48 -2.52
CA LYS A 50 -13.65 -3.00 -3.23
C LYS A 50 -13.99 -1.54 -2.88
N ALA A 51 -13.83 -1.14 -1.61
CA ALA A 51 -14.06 0.24 -1.18
C ALA A 51 -13.03 1.22 -1.80
N LEU A 52 -11.79 0.78 -1.96
CA LEU A 52 -10.70 1.57 -2.54
C LEU A 52 -10.70 1.63 -4.07
N ALA A 53 -11.54 0.87 -4.77
CA ALA A 53 -11.54 0.77 -6.24
C ALA A 53 -11.76 2.12 -6.97
N LYS A 54 -12.30 3.13 -6.28
CA LYS A 54 -12.49 4.49 -6.82
C LYS A 54 -11.50 5.52 -6.26
N GLN A 55 -10.60 5.10 -5.37
CA GLN A 55 -9.59 5.96 -4.79
C GLN A 55 -8.33 5.95 -5.66
N PRO A 56 -7.59 7.06 -5.74
CA PRO A 56 -6.32 7.13 -6.47
C PRO A 56 -5.19 6.49 -5.64
N VAL A 57 -5.28 5.19 -5.38
CA VAL A 57 -4.32 4.44 -4.56
C VAL A 57 -2.95 4.39 -5.24
N LEU A 58 -1.89 4.60 -4.46
CA LEU A 58 -0.53 4.48 -4.95
C LEU A 58 -0.14 3.01 -5.10
N ASN A 59 0.69 2.72 -6.09
CA ASN A 59 1.12 1.38 -6.46
C ASN A 59 2.50 1.01 -5.86
N ALA A 60 2.87 -0.26 -5.94
CA ALA A 60 4.09 -0.77 -5.28
C ALA A 60 5.39 -0.12 -5.77
N ASN A 61 5.42 0.47 -6.97
CA ASN A 61 6.62 1.17 -7.45
C ASN A 61 6.93 2.42 -6.62
N VAL A 62 5.90 3.09 -6.08
CA VAL A 62 6.10 4.24 -5.20
C VAL A 62 6.72 3.77 -3.88
N LEU A 63 6.28 2.64 -3.34
CA LEU A 63 6.89 2.01 -2.18
C LEU A 63 8.37 1.68 -2.46
N ASP A 64 8.70 1.04 -3.59
CA ASP A 64 10.08 0.70 -3.93
C ASP A 64 10.97 1.95 -4.08
N TYR A 65 10.43 3.02 -4.67
CA TYR A 65 11.12 4.31 -4.75
C TYR A 65 11.41 4.89 -3.36
N LEU A 66 10.44 4.82 -2.44
CA LEU A 66 10.61 5.29 -1.06
C LEU A 66 11.65 4.47 -0.30
N LEU A 67 11.67 3.14 -0.46
CA LEU A 67 12.68 2.27 0.15
C LEU A 67 14.10 2.59 -0.35
N ALA A 68 14.25 3.05 -1.60
CA ALA A 68 15.52 3.52 -2.12
C ALA A 68 15.91 4.93 -1.63
N HIS A 69 14.96 5.71 -1.09
CA HIS A 69 15.14 7.10 -0.69
C HIS A 69 14.50 7.37 0.68
N LEU A 70 14.98 6.67 1.71
CA LEU A 70 14.34 6.63 3.03
C LEU A 70 14.05 7.99 3.66
N HIS A 71 14.89 9.00 3.39
CA HIS A 71 14.73 10.38 3.87
C HIS A 71 13.48 11.11 3.32
N LEU A 72 12.82 10.55 2.30
CA LEU A 72 11.58 11.08 1.73
C LEU A 72 10.32 10.59 2.45
N ILE A 73 10.44 9.55 3.28
CA ILE A 73 9.30 8.96 3.98
C ILE A 73 8.95 9.85 5.17
N PRO A 74 7.70 10.32 5.31
CA PRO A 74 7.30 11.17 6.42
C PRO A 74 7.44 10.45 7.76
N GLU A 75 8.03 11.11 8.75
CA GLU A 75 8.22 10.57 10.10
C GLU A 75 6.87 10.30 10.78
N GLU A 76 5.81 11.05 10.45
CA GLU A 76 4.46 10.81 10.95
C GLU A 76 3.83 9.48 10.49
N TRP A 77 4.44 8.78 9.51
CA TRP A 77 3.99 7.45 9.11
C TRP A 77 4.46 6.36 10.08
N LYS A 78 5.40 6.68 11.00
CA LYS A 78 5.86 5.72 12.02
C LYS A 78 4.68 5.30 12.92
N GLY A 79 4.66 4.01 13.26
CA GLY A 79 3.56 3.40 14.01
C GLY A 79 2.37 2.97 13.13
N LYS A 80 2.45 3.15 11.81
CA LYS A 80 1.45 2.67 10.84
C LYS A 80 2.08 1.65 9.88
N ALA A 81 1.24 0.76 9.36
CA ALA A 81 1.54 -0.04 8.17
C ALA A 81 0.85 0.64 6.97
N VAL A 82 1.63 1.33 6.13
CA VAL A 82 1.07 2.12 5.01
C VAL A 82 0.99 1.27 3.75
N PHE A 83 -0.23 0.99 3.29
CA PHE A 83 -0.52 0.04 2.21
C PHE A 83 -0.61 0.71 0.82
N PHE A 84 0.01 0.06 -0.17
CA PHE A 84 0.06 0.52 -1.56
C PHE A 84 -0.87 -0.31 -2.45
N TRP A 85 -2.18 -0.12 -2.22
CA TRP A 85 -3.28 -0.87 -2.84
C TRP A 85 -3.37 -0.76 -4.36
N GLY A 86 -2.62 0.14 -5.00
CA GLY A 86 -2.51 0.20 -6.46
C GLY A 86 -1.75 -0.98 -7.07
N THR A 87 -1.27 -1.94 -6.28
CA THR A 87 -0.77 -3.23 -6.80
C THR A 87 -1.25 -4.37 -5.93
N ILE A 88 -1.91 -5.34 -6.56
CA ILE A 88 -2.33 -6.59 -5.94
C ILE A 88 -1.51 -7.71 -6.53
N TYR A 89 -0.88 -8.46 -5.64
CA TYR A 89 -0.07 -9.62 -5.97
C TYR A 89 -0.88 -10.88 -5.74
N ARG A 90 -0.53 -11.93 -6.46
CA ARG A 90 -0.97 -13.29 -6.22
C ARG A 90 0.25 -14.13 -5.87
N ASP A 91 0.24 -14.72 -4.69
CA ASP A 91 1.34 -15.58 -4.24
C ASP A 91 1.32 -16.94 -4.93
N ARG A 92 2.30 -17.78 -4.60
CA ARG A 92 2.48 -19.12 -5.18
C ARG A 92 1.31 -20.06 -4.89
N ASP A 93 0.62 -19.83 -3.78
CA ASP A 93 -0.51 -20.65 -3.33
C ASP A 93 -1.85 -20.10 -3.86
N GLY A 94 -1.81 -18.96 -4.56
CA GLY A 94 -2.95 -18.33 -5.20
C GLY A 94 -3.64 -17.28 -4.33
N SER A 95 -3.15 -16.99 -3.13
CA SER A 95 -3.71 -15.98 -2.24
C SER A 95 -3.35 -14.57 -2.71
N LEU A 96 -4.29 -13.65 -2.59
CA LEU A 96 -4.07 -12.25 -2.96
C LEU A 96 -3.48 -11.49 -1.79
N CYS A 97 -2.50 -10.63 -2.08
CA CYS A 97 -1.86 -9.80 -1.08
C CYS A 97 -1.48 -8.42 -1.63
N VAL A 98 -1.24 -7.49 -0.71
CA VAL A 98 -0.84 -6.11 -0.98
C VAL A 98 0.42 -5.79 -0.18
N ARG A 99 1.31 -4.97 -0.76
CA ARG A 99 2.52 -4.52 -0.06
C ARG A 99 2.26 -3.30 0.80
N TYR A 100 2.98 -3.24 1.91
CA TYR A 100 2.98 -2.08 2.80
C TYR A 100 4.39 -1.72 3.26
N LEU A 101 4.52 -0.46 3.63
CA LEU A 101 5.72 0.14 4.22
C LEU A 101 5.49 0.32 5.73
N PHE A 102 6.49 -0.01 6.55
CA PHE A 102 6.40 0.14 8.00
C PHE A 102 7.76 0.48 8.61
N TRP A 103 7.73 1.02 9.83
CA TRP A 103 8.92 1.26 10.65
C TRP A 103 9.07 0.14 11.68
N ASP A 104 10.21 -0.57 11.68
CA ASP A 104 10.45 -1.72 12.57
C ASP A 104 11.05 -1.34 13.94
N GLY A 105 11.30 -0.05 14.17
CA GLY A 105 11.98 0.46 15.37
C GLY A 105 13.35 1.07 15.05
N ASP A 106 14.01 0.58 14.00
CA ASP A 106 15.36 1.00 13.59
C ASP A 106 15.40 1.51 12.15
N ARG A 107 14.61 0.92 11.26
CA ARG A 107 14.57 1.28 9.84
C ARG A 107 13.19 1.13 9.21
N TRP A 108 13.04 1.75 8.06
CA TRP A 108 11.93 1.51 7.16
C TRP A 108 12.12 0.17 6.44
N SER A 109 11.05 -0.62 6.38
CA SER A 109 11.01 -1.90 5.70
C SER A 109 9.66 -2.09 5.00
N SER A 110 9.52 -3.16 4.23
CA SER A 110 8.25 -3.54 3.60
C SER A 110 7.94 -5.01 3.78
N CYS A 111 6.65 -5.32 3.77
CA CYS A 111 6.15 -6.69 3.76
C CYS A 111 4.87 -6.77 2.92
N PHE A 112 4.24 -7.93 2.92
CA PHE A 112 2.95 -8.20 2.30
C PHE A 112 1.93 -8.56 3.39
N ASP A 113 0.66 -8.26 3.14
CA ASP A 113 -0.45 -8.82 3.92
C ASP A 113 -1.52 -9.36 2.96
N TRP A 114 -2.17 -10.45 3.37
CA TRP A 114 -3.12 -11.19 2.56
C TRP A 114 -4.52 -10.62 2.70
N LEU A 115 -5.26 -10.52 1.59
CA LEU A 115 -6.61 -9.93 1.55
C LEU A 115 -7.65 -10.67 2.41
N ASP A 116 -7.35 -11.87 2.89
CA ASP A 116 -8.14 -12.60 3.88
C ASP A 116 -7.98 -12.07 5.32
N SER A 117 -6.98 -11.22 5.58
CA SER A 117 -6.77 -10.52 6.84
C SER A 117 -7.80 -9.41 7.07
N ASP A 118 -7.73 -8.80 8.26
CA ASP A 118 -8.55 -7.66 8.68
C ASP A 118 -7.67 -6.42 8.88
N TRP A 119 -8.14 -5.27 8.36
CA TRP A 119 -7.41 -3.99 8.39
C TRP A 119 -8.02 -3.01 9.39
N SER A 120 -7.17 -2.43 10.23
CA SER A 120 -7.49 -1.46 11.28
C SER A 120 -7.22 -0.01 10.86
N ASP A 121 -7.30 0.94 11.81
CA ASP A 121 -6.91 2.33 11.64
C ASP A 121 -5.39 2.57 11.59
N ASN A 122 -4.59 1.56 11.94
CA ASN A 122 -3.13 1.57 11.76
C ASN A 122 -2.70 1.13 10.37
N ASP A 123 -3.65 0.73 9.52
CA ASP A 123 -3.40 0.13 8.21
C ASP A 123 -3.93 0.99 7.05
N PRO A 124 -3.55 2.28 6.95
CA PRO A 124 -4.11 3.18 5.94
C PRO A 124 -3.62 2.86 4.53
N ALA A 125 -4.45 3.18 3.55
CA ALA A 125 -4.07 3.18 2.15
C ALA A 125 -3.35 4.49 1.79
N ALA A 126 -2.20 4.39 1.12
CA ALA A 126 -1.57 5.54 0.49
C ALA A 126 -2.35 5.94 -0.76
N VAL A 127 -2.87 7.17 -0.80
CA VAL A 127 -3.61 7.71 -1.95
C VAL A 127 -3.00 9.03 -2.41
N SER A 128 -3.12 9.32 -3.70
CA SER A 128 -2.79 10.64 -4.24
C SER A 128 -3.81 11.66 -3.75
N ALA A 129 -3.34 12.74 -3.14
CA ALA A 129 -4.12 13.93 -2.82
C ALA A 129 -3.77 15.00 -3.87
N SER A 130 -4.54 15.04 -4.95
CA SER A 130 -4.46 16.12 -5.95
C SER A 130 -5.28 17.32 -5.52
#